data_AF-A0A376TIQ6-F1
#
_entry.id   AF-A0A376TIQ6-F1
#
_cell.length_a   1.000
_cell.length_b   1.000
_cell.length_c   1.000
_cell.angle_alpha   90.00
_cell.angle_beta   90.00
_cell.angle_gamma   90.00
#
_symmetry.space_group_name_H-M   'P 1'
#
loop_
_entity.id
_entity.type
_entity.pdbx_description
1 polymer ?
#
loop_
_entity_poly.entity_id
_entity_poly.type
_entity_poly.pdbx_seq_one_letter_code
_entity_poly.pdbx_strand_id
1 'polypeptide(L)'
;MIEKIWSGESPLWRLLLPLSWLYGLVSGAIRLCYKLKLKRAWRAPVPVVVVGNLTAGGNGKTPVVVWLVEQLQQRGIRVGVVSRGYGGKAESYPLLLSADTTTAQAGDEPVLIYQRTDAPVAVSPVRSDAVKAILAQHPDVQIIVTDDGLQHYRLARDVEIVVIDGVRRFGNGWWLPAGPMRERAGRLKSVDAVIVNGGVPRSGEIPMHLLPGQAVNLRTGTRCDVAQLEHVVAMAGIGHPPRFFATLKMWRRTTGKMCTAGRSSVFEPCGCQRVGKHRANAGND
;
A
#
# COMPACT_ATOMS: atom_id res chain seq x y z
N MET A 1 20.68 -8.05 1.21
CA MET A 1 20.74 -9.34 1.92
C MET A 1 19.37 -9.96 2.09
N ILE A 2 18.39 -9.26 2.69
CA ILE A 2 17.04 -9.81 2.94
C ILE A 2 16.27 -10.20 1.66
N GLU A 3 16.39 -9.41 0.58
CA GLU A 3 15.76 -9.75 -0.70
C GLU A 3 16.26 -11.07 -1.30
N LYS A 4 17.55 -11.43 -1.08
CA LYS A 4 18.12 -12.71 -1.52
C LYS A 4 17.63 -13.90 -0.70
N ILE A 5 17.34 -13.68 0.59
CA ILE A 5 16.75 -14.69 1.47
C ILE A 5 15.29 -14.93 1.05
N TRP A 6 14.51 -13.85 0.88
CA TRP A 6 13.09 -13.92 0.55
C TRP A 6 12.79 -14.35 -0.89
N SER A 7 13.73 -14.18 -1.81
CA SER A 7 13.66 -14.75 -3.17
C SER A 7 14.07 -16.23 -3.22
N GLY A 8 14.71 -16.74 -2.18
CA GLY A 8 15.21 -18.13 -2.13
C GLY A 8 16.60 -18.32 -2.72
N GLU A 9 17.26 -17.26 -3.22
CA GLU A 9 18.61 -17.30 -3.79
C GLU A 9 19.69 -17.66 -2.76
N SER A 10 19.46 -17.38 -1.48
CA SER A 10 20.40 -17.69 -0.40
C SER A 10 19.88 -18.83 0.48
N PRO A 11 20.65 -19.91 0.73
CA PRO A 11 20.22 -21.02 1.59
C PRO A 11 20.00 -20.63 3.06
N LEU A 12 20.38 -19.41 3.47
CA LEU A 12 20.14 -18.87 4.81
C LEU A 12 18.67 -18.88 5.22
N TRP A 13 17.72 -18.87 4.28
CA TRP A 13 16.30 -18.99 4.63
C TRP A 13 15.99 -20.31 5.36
N ARG A 14 16.77 -21.39 5.12
CA ARG A 14 16.59 -22.69 5.79
C ARG A 14 16.87 -22.59 7.29
N LEU A 15 17.86 -21.80 7.69
CA LEU A 15 18.19 -21.56 9.10
C LEU A 15 17.06 -20.80 9.81
N LEU A 16 16.33 -19.96 9.07
CA LEU A 16 15.21 -19.15 9.59
C LEU A 16 13.86 -19.89 9.57
N LEU A 17 13.81 -21.12 9.05
CA LEU A 17 12.57 -21.90 8.98
C LEU A 17 11.93 -22.16 10.34
N PRO A 18 12.67 -22.55 11.40
CA PRO A 18 12.05 -22.79 12.71
C PRO A 18 11.31 -21.56 13.24
N LEU A 19 11.92 -20.38 13.07
CA LEU A 19 11.31 -19.11 13.47
C LEU A 19 10.09 -18.76 12.60
N SER A 20 10.11 -19.13 11.33
CA SER A 20 8.99 -18.91 10.41
C SER A 20 7.81 -19.84 10.70
N TRP A 21 8.08 -21.07 11.12
CA TRP A 21 7.07 -22.00 11.64
C TRP A 21 6.42 -21.45 12.91
N LEU A 22 7.23 -20.95 13.85
CA LEU A 22 6.71 -20.31 15.06
C LEU A 22 5.83 -19.11 14.73
N TYR A 23 6.28 -18.24 13.81
CA TYR A 23 5.48 -17.11 13.34
C TYR A 23 4.15 -17.56 12.72
N GLY A 24 4.18 -18.59 11.87
CA GLY A 24 3.00 -19.17 11.24
C GLY A 24 2.03 -19.77 12.25
N LEU A 25 2.53 -20.45 13.29
CA LEU A 25 1.74 -21.03 14.37
C LEU A 25 1.04 -19.93 15.17
N VAL A 26 1.77 -18.91 15.63
CA VAL A 26 1.20 -17.78 16.39
C VAL A 26 0.16 -17.03 15.55
N SER A 27 0.48 -16.72 14.30
CA SER A 27 -0.44 -16.02 13.40
C SER A 27 -1.69 -16.85 13.10
N GLY A 28 -1.52 -18.16 12.90
CA GLY A 28 -2.61 -19.12 12.70
C GLY A 28 -3.52 -19.24 13.93
N ALA A 29 -2.93 -19.33 15.12
CA ALA A 29 -3.65 -19.39 16.39
C ALA A 29 -4.48 -18.13 16.63
N ILE A 30 -3.89 -16.94 16.41
CA ILE A 30 -4.62 -15.66 16.52
C ILE A 30 -5.83 -15.66 15.58
N ARG A 31 -5.64 -16.03 14.30
CA ARG A 31 -6.72 -16.09 13.32
C ARG A 31 -7.81 -17.08 13.74
N LEU A 32 -7.42 -18.26 14.23
CA LEU A 32 -8.35 -19.28 14.69
C LEU A 32 -9.19 -18.78 15.87
N CYS A 33 -8.59 -18.06 16.82
CA CYS A 33 -9.31 -17.47 17.95
C CYS A 33 -10.41 -16.49 17.50
N TYR A 34 -10.16 -15.67 16.47
CA TYR A 34 -11.21 -14.79 15.92
C TYR A 34 -12.23 -15.56 15.09
N LYS A 35 -11.81 -16.57 14.32
CA LYS A 35 -12.73 -17.42 13.54
C LYS A 35 -13.69 -18.20 14.43
N LEU A 36 -13.19 -18.72 15.54
CA LEU A 36 -13.98 -19.42 16.57
C LEU A 36 -14.72 -18.45 17.52
N LYS A 37 -14.69 -17.13 17.26
CA LYS A 37 -15.32 -16.09 18.09
C LYS A 37 -14.88 -16.08 19.56
N LEU A 38 -13.73 -16.70 19.88
CA LEU A 38 -13.11 -16.65 21.22
C LEU A 38 -12.65 -15.24 21.58
N LYS A 39 -12.34 -14.43 20.56
CA LYS A 39 -12.08 -12.99 20.69
C LYS A 39 -13.15 -12.21 19.93
N ARG A 40 -13.67 -11.15 20.56
CA ARG A 40 -14.68 -10.27 19.95
C ARG A 40 -14.02 -9.29 18.98
N ALA A 41 -14.51 -9.26 17.75
CA ALA A 41 -14.23 -8.19 16.80
C ALA A 41 -15.24 -7.06 17.03
N TRP A 42 -14.78 -5.81 17.06
CA TRP A 42 -15.64 -4.64 17.11
C TRP A 42 -16.18 -4.36 15.70
N ARG A 43 -17.50 -4.20 15.57
CA ARG A 43 -18.16 -3.88 14.30
C ARG A 43 -18.50 -2.40 14.23
N ALA A 44 -18.10 -1.76 13.14
CA ALA A 44 -18.45 -0.38 12.87
C ALA A 44 -19.94 -0.26 12.49
N PRO A 45 -20.57 0.91 12.71
CA PRO A 45 -21.94 1.16 12.27
C PRO A 45 -22.07 1.35 10.75
N VAL A 46 -20.93 1.48 10.04
CA VAL A 46 -20.85 1.60 8.58
C VAL A 46 -20.00 0.47 8.01
N PRO A 47 -20.17 0.10 6.72
CA PRO A 47 -19.37 -0.94 6.08
C PRO A 47 -17.86 -0.63 6.12
N VAL A 48 -17.06 -1.67 6.35
CA VAL A 48 -15.59 -1.59 6.40
C VAL A 48 -14.97 -2.43 5.29
N VAL A 49 -14.23 -1.76 4.40
CA VAL A 49 -13.44 -2.38 3.33
C VAL A 49 -11.97 -2.41 3.72
N VAL A 50 -11.36 -3.59 3.70
CA VAL A 50 -9.94 -3.78 3.99
C VAL A 50 -9.17 -3.95 2.70
N VAL A 51 -8.19 -3.07 2.46
CA VAL A 51 -7.20 -3.24 1.40
C VAL A 51 -5.87 -3.62 2.04
N GLY A 52 -5.36 -4.80 1.72
CA GLY A 52 -4.11 -5.29 2.32
C GLY A 52 -3.27 -6.14 1.39
N ASN A 53 -2.21 -6.73 1.94
CA ASN A 53 -1.35 -7.65 1.23
C ASN A 53 -0.96 -8.85 2.12
N LEU A 54 -0.49 -9.92 1.49
CA LEU A 54 -0.02 -11.12 2.19
C LEU A 54 1.49 -11.14 2.39
N THR A 55 2.25 -10.20 1.82
CA THR A 55 3.72 -10.16 1.89
C THR A 55 4.21 -8.85 2.49
N ALA A 56 5.37 -8.87 3.14
CA ALA A 56 6.09 -7.67 3.52
C ALA A 56 6.70 -7.01 2.27
N GLY A 57 6.52 -5.69 2.14
CA GLY A 57 7.05 -4.90 1.02
C GLY A 57 5.98 -4.13 0.25
N GLY A 58 6.44 -3.27 -0.66
CA GLY A 58 5.60 -2.36 -1.45
C GLY A 58 4.83 -3.07 -2.56
N ASN A 59 3.69 -3.64 -2.24
CA ASN A 59 2.81 -4.33 -3.21
C ASN A 59 1.89 -3.36 -3.98
N GLY A 60 1.95 -2.07 -3.69
CA GLY A 60 1.13 -1.03 -4.31
C GLY A 60 -0.31 -0.99 -3.79
N LYS A 61 -0.49 -1.16 -2.47
CA LYS A 61 -1.77 -0.97 -1.78
C LYS A 61 -2.25 0.47 -1.85
N THR A 62 -1.37 1.43 -1.56
CA THR A 62 -1.72 2.85 -1.50
C THR A 62 -2.36 3.36 -2.80
N PRO A 63 -1.86 3.02 -4.02
CA PRO A 63 -2.59 3.32 -5.26
C PRO A 63 -4.01 2.73 -5.34
N VAL A 64 -4.22 1.50 -4.85
CA VAL A 64 -5.55 0.85 -4.82
C VAL A 64 -6.47 1.55 -3.83
N VAL A 65 -5.97 1.87 -2.62
CA VAL A 65 -6.73 2.61 -1.61
C VAL A 65 -7.19 3.95 -2.17
N VAL A 66 -6.27 4.72 -2.75
CA VAL A 66 -6.59 6.03 -3.33
C VAL A 66 -7.59 5.89 -4.47
N TRP A 67 -7.37 4.95 -5.40
CA TRP A 67 -8.31 4.71 -6.48
C TRP A 67 -9.71 4.35 -5.95
N LEU A 68 -9.79 3.46 -4.97
CA LEU A 68 -11.06 3.04 -4.37
C LEU A 68 -11.80 4.22 -3.73
N VAL A 69 -11.08 5.06 -2.97
CA VAL A 69 -11.65 6.27 -2.35
C VAL A 69 -12.15 7.24 -3.43
N GLU A 70 -11.32 7.55 -4.43
CA GLU A 70 -11.68 8.44 -5.55
C GLU A 70 -12.94 7.92 -6.30
N GLN A 71 -13.02 6.60 -6.56
CA GLN A 71 -14.17 5.99 -7.24
C GLN A 71 -15.46 6.04 -6.42
N LEU A 72 -15.37 5.84 -5.10
CA LEU A 72 -16.52 5.94 -4.20
C LEU A 72 -17.00 7.39 -4.07
N GLN A 73 -16.07 8.34 -3.94
CA GLN A 73 -16.38 9.78 -3.91
C GLN A 73 -17.04 10.26 -5.20
N GLN A 74 -16.58 9.78 -6.37
CA GLN A 74 -17.21 10.08 -7.67
C GLN A 74 -18.67 9.62 -7.76
N ARG A 75 -19.06 8.62 -6.96
CA ARG A 75 -20.44 8.15 -6.82
C ARG A 75 -21.21 8.87 -5.72
N GLY A 76 -20.64 9.93 -5.14
CA GLY A 76 -21.24 10.70 -4.06
C GLY A 76 -21.17 10.03 -2.68
N ILE A 77 -20.40 8.94 -2.53
CA ILE A 77 -20.26 8.23 -1.25
C ILE A 77 -19.17 8.90 -0.42
N ARG A 78 -19.49 9.27 0.82
CA ARG A 78 -18.51 9.85 1.75
C ARG A 78 -17.69 8.76 2.42
N VAL A 79 -16.38 8.78 2.19
CA VAL A 79 -15.44 7.73 2.62
C VAL A 79 -14.53 8.25 3.73
N GLY A 80 -14.35 7.46 4.79
CA GLY A 80 -13.28 7.66 5.77
C GLY A 80 -12.16 6.65 5.57
N VAL A 81 -10.91 7.04 5.79
CA VAL A 81 -9.75 6.15 5.66
C VAL A 81 -9.07 5.94 7.01
N VAL A 82 -8.82 4.69 7.37
CA VAL A 82 -8.10 4.35 8.61
C VAL A 82 -6.81 3.59 8.32
N SER A 83 -5.72 4.07 8.91
CA SER A 83 -4.40 3.44 8.81
C SER A 83 -3.77 3.24 10.18
N ARG A 84 -2.69 2.44 10.22
CA ARG A 84 -1.90 2.26 11.43
C ARG A 84 -0.95 3.44 11.69
N GLY A 85 -0.57 4.17 10.64
CA GLY A 85 0.46 5.21 10.71
C GLY A 85 1.89 4.66 10.75
N TYR A 86 2.22 3.68 9.90
CA TYR A 86 3.56 3.08 9.89
C TYR A 86 4.65 4.14 9.61
N GLY A 87 5.68 4.16 10.43
CA GLY A 87 6.78 5.14 10.35
C GLY A 87 6.48 6.47 11.06
N GLY A 88 5.21 6.78 11.34
CA GLY A 88 4.80 7.95 12.12
C GLY A 88 4.81 7.69 13.63
N LYS A 89 4.96 8.76 14.41
CA LYS A 89 4.80 8.77 15.86
C LYS A 89 3.99 10.00 16.26
N ALA A 90 2.68 9.82 16.42
CA ALA A 90 1.83 10.83 17.02
C ALA A 90 2.03 10.90 18.54
N GLU A 91 1.83 12.07 19.12
CA GLU A 91 1.84 12.27 20.58
C GLU A 91 0.67 11.57 21.25
N SER A 92 -0.49 11.55 20.57
CA SER A 92 -1.71 10.90 21.02
C SER A 92 -2.40 10.17 19.88
N TYR A 93 -3.13 9.11 20.23
CA TYR A 93 -3.96 8.35 19.30
C TYR A 93 -5.39 8.27 19.85
N PRO A 94 -6.42 8.22 18.98
CA PRO A 94 -6.34 8.32 17.52
C PRO A 94 -5.98 9.74 17.05
N LEU A 95 -5.15 9.84 16.01
CA LEU A 95 -4.81 11.11 15.36
C LEU A 95 -5.63 11.23 14.08
N LEU A 96 -6.53 12.22 14.03
CA LEU A 96 -7.19 12.62 12.79
C LEU A 96 -6.26 13.58 12.04
N LEU A 97 -6.07 13.34 10.75
CA LEU A 97 -5.20 14.15 9.92
C LEU A 97 -5.86 15.49 9.58
N SER A 98 -5.02 16.51 9.51
CA SER A 98 -5.32 17.87 9.04
C SER A 98 -4.27 18.29 8.01
N ALA A 99 -4.44 19.46 7.39
CA ALA A 99 -3.47 20.05 6.45
C ALA A 99 -2.06 20.21 7.06
N ASP A 100 -1.98 20.45 8.37
CA ASP A 100 -0.72 20.65 9.09
C ASP A 100 -0.09 19.35 9.60
N THR A 101 -0.79 18.22 9.45
CA THR A 101 -0.30 16.94 9.95
C THR A 101 0.90 16.47 9.14
N THR A 102 2.03 16.27 9.82
CA THR A 102 3.29 15.90 9.19
C THR A 102 3.42 14.39 8.98
N THR A 103 4.28 13.97 8.05
CA THR A 103 4.61 12.54 7.87
C THR A 103 5.34 11.95 9.07
N ALA A 104 6.04 12.77 9.87
CA ALA A 104 6.65 12.33 11.12
C ALA A 104 5.60 11.92 12.16
N GLN A 105 4.42 12.54 12.16
CA GLN A 105 3.33 12.21 13.07
C GLN A 105 2.48 11.04 12.55
N ALA A 106 2.02 11.12 11.31
CA ALA A 106 1.04 10.18 10.75
C ALA A 106 1.65 9.08 9.87
N GLY A 107 2.90 9.21 9.44
CA GLY A 107 3.52 8.36 8.42
C GLY A 107 3.28 8.87 7.00
N ASP A 108 4.10 8.40 6.05
CA ASP A 108 4.05 8.87 4.66
C ASP A 108 2.75 8.46 3.92
N GLU A 109 2.28 7.21 4.13
CA GLU A 109 1.11 6.69 3.41
C GLU A 109 -0.20 7.40 3.81
N PRO A 110 -0.52 7.62 5.10
CA PRO A 110 -1.75 8.30 5.48
C PRO A 110 -1.80 9.76 5.03
N VAL A 111 -0.68 10.49 5.12
CA VAL A 111 -0.58 11.87 4.64
C VAL A 111 -0.77 11.92 3.12
N LEU A 112 -0.16 10.99 2.38
CA LEU A 112 -0.36 10.89 0.93
C LEU A 112 -1.83 10.64 0.56
N ILE A 113 -2.52 9.75 1.29
CA ILE A 113 -3.94 9.47 1.03
C ILE A 113 -4.79 10.71 1.33
N TYR A 114 -4.58 11.34 2.48
CA TYR A 114 -5.28 12.57 2.87
C TYR A 114 -5.12 13.67 1.81
N GLN A 115 -3.88 14.02 1.46
CA GLN A 115 -3.58 15.08 0.49
C GLN A 115 -4.15 14.81 -0.90
N ARG A 116 -4.29 13.53 -1.29
CA ARG A 116 -4.73 13.17 -2.63
C ARG A 116 -6.23 13.01 -2.77
N THR A 117 -6.89 12.54 -1.72
CA THR A 117 -8.33 12.20 -1.76
C THR A 117 -9.21 13.22 -1.05
N ASP A 118 -8.62 14.07 -0.20
CA ASP A 118 -9.33 14.99 0.69
C ASP A 118 -10.35 14.28 1.62
N ALA A 119 -10.25 12.95 1.71
CA ALA A 119 -11.08 12.15 2.60
C ALA A 119 -10.60 12.29 4.05
N PRO A 120 -11.50 12.24 5.05
CA PRO A 120 -11.10 12.13 6.45
C PRO A 120 -10.19 10.92 6.66
N VAL A 121 -8.98 11.15 7.17
CA VAL A 121 -8.01 10.09 7.46
C VAL A 121 -7.67 10.09 8.95
N ALA A 122 -7.71 8.92 9.59
CA ALA A 122 -7.26 8.75 10.96
C ALA A 122 -6.21 7.64 11.08
N VAL A 123 -5.23 7.86 11.96
CA VAL A 123 -4.22 6.87 12.32
C VAL A 123 -4.37 6.42 13.77
N SER A 124 -4.29 5.11 13.98
CA SER A 124 -4.22 4.52 15.33
C SER A 124 -3.65 3.10 15.29
N PRO A 125 -2.84 2.68 16.28
CA PRO A 125 -2.49 1.28 16.49
C PRO A 125 -3.74 0.39 16.63
N VAL A 126 -4.80 0.93 17.23
CA VAL A 126 -6.10 0.27 17.40
C VAL A 126 -7.09 0.88 16.41
N ARG A 127 -7.30 0.17 15.28
CA ARG A 127 -8.13 0.68 14.16
C ARG A 127 -9.55 1.06 14.54
N SER A 128 -10.17 0.35 15.49
CA SER A 128 -11.52 0.70 15.94
C SER A 128 -11.59 2.12 16.51
N ASP A 129 -10.53 2.59 17.14
CA ASP A 129 -10.52 3.93 17.75
C ASP A 129 -10.33 5.01 16.69
N ALA A 130 -9.55 4.74 15.63
CA ALA A 130 -9.50 5.59 14.44
C ALA A 130 -10.86 5.69 13.75
N VAL A 131 -11.59 4.57 13.61
CA VAL A 131 -12.95 4.57 13.04
C VAL A 131 -13.90 5.41 13.88
N LYS A 132 -13.90 5.22 15.21
CA LYS A 132 -14.74 6.02 16.12
C LYS A 132 -14.44 7.51 16.02
N ALA A 133 -13.16 7.89 15.93
CA ALA A 133 -12.76 9.28 15.80
C ALA A 133 -13.25 9.92 14.50
N ILE A 134 -13.13 9.21 13.36
CA ILE A 134 -13.68 9.68 12.09
C ILE A 134 -15.19 9.87 12.19
N LEU A 135 -15.92 8.86 12.68
CA LEU A 135 -17.39 8.92 12.75
C LEU A 135 -17.91 9.96 13.75
N ALA A 136 -17.13 10.30 14.76
CA ALA A 136 -17.47 11.35 15.72
C ALA A 136 -17.36 12.76 15.10
N GLN A 137 -16.36 13.00 14.24
CA GLN A 137 -16.14 14.31 13.60
C GLN A 137 -16.81 14.44 12.22
N HIS A 138 -17.04 13.31 11.55
CA HIS A 138 -17.63 13.21 10.22
C HIS A 138 -18.76 12.16 10.25
N PRO A 139 -19.90 12.45 10.90
CA PRO A 139 -21.01 11.51 11.06
C PRO A 139 -21.69 11.14 9.73
N ASP A 140 -21.41 11.91 8.68
CA ASP A 140 -21.84 11.75 7.29
C ASP A 140 -21.03 10.70 6.51
N VAL A 141 -19.92 10.18 7.07
CA VAL A 141 -19.15 9.10 6.46
C VAL A 141 -20.00 7.83 6.38
N GLN A 142 -20.09 7.27 5.18
CA GLN A 142 -20.93 6.11 4.86
C GLN A 142 -20.15 4.81 4.72
N ILE A 143 -18.83 4.88 4.54
CA ILE A 143 -17.97 3.70 4.36
C ILE A 143 -16.56 3.99 4.89
N ILE A 144 -15.93 2.97 5.48
CA ILE A 144 -14.55 3.04 5.93
C ILE A 144 -13.67 2.17 5.03
N VAL A 145 -12.56 2.73 4.55
CA VAL A 145 -11.49 1.99 3.88
C VAL A 145 -10.30 1.90 4.82
N THR A 146 -9.73 0.71 5.01
CA THR A 146 -8.51 0.55 5.80
C THR A 146 -7.33 0.06 4.97
N ASP A 147 -6.19 0.76 5.12
CA ASP A 147 -4.91 0.34 4.56
C ASP A 147 -4.21 -0.64 5.54
N ASP A 148 -3.73 -1.74 4.99
CA ASP A 148 -2.98 -2.80 5.67
C ASP A 148 -3.70 -3.46 6.86
N GLY A 149 -5.02 -3.64 6.73
CA GLY A 149 -5.89 -4.15 7.78
C GLY A 149 -6.01 -5.69 7.87
N LEU A 150 -5.43 -6.46 6.96
CA LEU A 150 -5.69 -7.92 6.87
C LEU A 150 -5.35 -8.68 8.15
N GLN A 151 -4.26 -8.30 8.84
CA GLN A 151 -3.86 -8.92 10.10
C GLN A 151 -4.58 -8.34 11.33
N HIS A 152 -5.43 -7.32 11.18
CA HIS A 152 -6.09 -6.62 12.29
C HIS A 152 -7.53 -7.13 12.52
N TYR A 153 -7.64 -8.40 12.90
CA TYR A 153 -8.90 -9.11 13.16
C TYR A 153 -9.80 -8.51 14.26
N ARG A 154 -9.31 -7.52 15.03
CA ARG A 154 -10.08 -6.80 16.06
C ARG A 154 -11.15 -5.88 15.48
N LEU A 155 -10.97 -5.41 14.25
CA LEU A 155 -11.98 -4.64 13.52
C LEU A 155 -12.70 -5.61 12.58
N ALA A 156 -14.02 -5.74 12.75
CA ALA A 156 -14.83 -6.49 11.81
C ALA A 156 -14.82 -5.80 10.45
N ARG A 157 -14.85 -6.60 9.39
CA ARG A 157 -14.74 -6.16 8.00
C ARG A 157 -15.80 -6.86 7.18
N ASP A 158 -16.32 -6.12 6.22
CA ASP A 158 -17.41 -6.58 5.35
C ASP A 158 -16.87 -6.97 3.97
N VAL A 159 -15.77 -6.35 3.52
CA VAL A 159 -15.09 -6.68 2.26
C VAL A 159 -13.57 -6.70 2.46
N GLU A 160 -12.90 -7.69 1.87
CA GLU A 160 -11.45 -7.84 1.84
C GLU A 160 -10.90 -7.86 0.41
N ILE A 161 -9.99 -6.94 0.15
CA ILE A 161 -9.25 -6.84 -1.11
C ILE A 161 -7.77 -7.08 -0.82
N VAL A 162 -7.18 -8.06 -1.50
CA VAL A 162 -5.74 -8.35 -1.42
C VAL A 162 -5.03 -7.83 -2.65
N VAL A 163 -3.99 -7.04 -2.44
CA VAL A 163 -3.08 -6.58 -3.50
C VAL A 163 -1.83 -7.44 -3.49
N ILE A 164 -1.51 -8.04 -4.63
CA ILE A 164 -0.31 -8.85 -4.86
C ILE A 164 0.59 -8.23 -5.92
N ASP A 165 1.90 -8.29 -5.72
CA ASP A 165 2.86 -7.98 -6.78
C ASP A 165 2.85 -9.11 -7.82
N GLY A 166 2.53 -8.81 -9.08
CA GLY A 166 2.40 -9.84 -10.11
C GLY A 166 3.71 -10.40 -10.63
N VAL A 167 4.84 -9.75 -10.34
CA VAL A 167 6.18 -10.22 -10.74
C VAL A 167 6.81 -11.04 -9.62
N ARG A 168 6.86 -10.49 -8.40
CA ARG A 168 7.46 -11.15 -7.24
C ARG A 168 6.56 -12.20 -6.61
N ARG A 169 5.24 -12.06 -6.78
CA ARG A 169 4.21 -12.91 -6.18
C ARG A 169 4.44 -13.08 -4.67
N PHE A 170 4.85 -14.27 -4.23
CA PHE A 170 5.03 -14.62 -2.82
C PHE A 170 6.49 -14.91 -2.43
N GLY A 171 7.46 -14.58 -3.31
CA GLY A 171 8.87 -14.93 -3.10
C GLY A 171 9.06 -16.45 -2.96
N ASN A 172 9.83 -16.86 -1.96
CA ASN A 172 10.08 -18.27 -1.64
C ASN A 172 8.90 -19.00 -0.96
N GLY A 173 7.76 -18.33 -0.74
CA GLY A 173 6.53 -18.94 -0.20
C GLY A 173 6.54 -19.18 1.32
N TRP A 174 7.60 -18.76 2.02
CA TRP A 174 7.71 -18.93 3.47
C TRP A 174 7.22 -17.70 4.24
N TRP A 175 6.80 -17.95 5.48
CA TRP A 175 6.49 -16.89 6.42
C TRP A 175 7.71 -16.07 6.80
N LEU A 176 7.48 -14.88 7.34
CA LEU A 176 8.52 -14.12 8.03
C LEU A 176 9.12 -14.93 9.19
N PRO A 177 10.45 -14.89 9.40
CA PRO A 177 11.45 -14.13 8.63
C PRO A 177 12.12 -14.89 7.47
N ALA A 178 11.92 -16.21 7.30
CA ALA A 178 12.56 -16.98 6.22
C ALA A 178 12.08 -16.56 4.82
N GLY A 179 10.85 -16.08 4.73
CA GLY A 179 10.25 -15.57 3.51
C GLY A 179 9.48 -14.27 3.74
N PRO A 180 8.93 -13.69 2.67
CA PRO A 180 8.26 -12.40 2.76
C PRO A 180 6.81 -12.51 3.28
N MET A 181 6.23 -13.71 3.44
CA MET A 181 4.80 -13.84 3.69
C MET A 181 4.41 -13.52 5.14
N ARG A 182 3.39 -12.69 5.34
CA ARG A 182 2.67 -12.50 6.61
C ARG A 182 1.60 -13.57 6.80
N GLU A 183 0.96 -13.97 5.71
CA GLU A 183 -0.04 -15.05 5.69
C GLU A 183 0.19 -15.90 4.43
N ARG A 184 -0.10 -17.21 4.48
CA ARG A 184 0.09 -18.11 3.32
C ARG A 184 -0.87 -17.80 2.18
N ALA A 185 -0.47 -18.18 0.97
CA ALA A 185 -1.26 -17.98 -0.26
C ALA A 185 -2.67 -18.56 -0.21
N GLY A 186 -2.91 -19.61 0.59
CA GLY A 186 -4.25 -20.15 0.84
C GLY A 186 -5.26 -19.12 1.37
N ARG A 187 -4.79 -18.00 1.94
CA ARG A 187 -5.64 -16.89 2.38
C ARG A 187 -6.45 -16.26 1.23
N LEU A 188 -5.91 -16.29 0.00
CA LEU A 188 -6.58 -15.74 -1.19
C LEU A 188 -7.92 -16.41 -1.49
N LYS A 189 -8.16 -17.64 -1.02
CA LYS A 189 -9.45 -18.34 -1.21
C LYS A 189 -10.59 -17.80 -0.36
N SER A 190 -10.30 -16.87 0.54
CA SER A 190 -11.25 -16.37 1.55
C SER A 190 -11.40 -14.86 1.52
N VAL A 191 -10.92 -14.20 0.46
CA VAL A 191 -11.04 -12.75 0.27
C VAL A 191 -11.97 -12.50 -0.90
N ASP A 192 -12.60 -11.34 -0.93
CA ASP A 192 -13.62 -11.00 -1.92
C ASP A 192 -13.01 -10.61 -3.27
N ALA A 193 -11.80 -10.03 -3.27
CA ALA A 193 -11.09 -9.70 -4.49
C ALA A 193 -9.56 -9.81 -4.34
N VAL A 194 -8.91 -10.18 -5.45
CA VAL A 194 -7.45 -10.19 -5.58
C VAL A 194 -7.06 -9.26 -6.71
N ILE A 195 -6.32 -8.21 -6.38
CA ILE A 195 -5.76 -7.25 -7.34
C ILE A 195 -4.29 -7.57 -7.57
N VAL A 196 -3.89 -7.71 -8.84
CA VAL A 196 -2.51 -7.98 -9.24
C VAL A 196 -1.88 -6.72 -9.79
N ASN A 197 -0.73 -6.37 -9.25
CA ASN A 197 -0.01 -5.18 -9.62
C ASN A 197 1.17 -5.50 -10.56
N GLY A 198 0.99 -5.24 -11.86
CA GLY A 198 1.96 -5.62 -12.89
C GLY A 198 2.05 -7.14 -13.12
N GLY A 199 2.99 -7.60 -13.94
CA GLY A 199 3.10 -9.02 -14.30
C GLY A 199 1.92 -9.54 -15.12
N VAL A 200 1.76 -10.86 -15.18
CA VAL A 200 0.64 -11.53 -15.87
C VAL A 200 -0.40 -11.94 -14.84
N PRO A 201 -1.64 -11.44 -14.91
CA PRO A 201 -2.71 -11.84 -14.00
C PRO A 201 -3.06 -13.32 -14.21
N ARG A 202 -3.40 -14.03 -13.14
CA ARG A 202 -3.94 -15.39 -13.20
C ARG A 202 -5.47 -15.34 -13.18
N SER A 203 -6.09 -16.48 -13.46
CA SER A 203 -7.55 -16.63 -13.39
C SER A 203 -8.11 -16.16 -12.03
N GLY A 204 -9.14 -15.32 -12.06
CA GLY A 204 -9.77 -14.75 -10.87
C GLY A 204 -9.03 -13.56 -10.25
N GLU A 205 -7.93 -13.10 -10.86
CA GLU A 205 -7.19 -11.93 -10.40
C GLU A 205 -7.50 -10.71 -11.28
N ILE A 206 -7.71 -9.54 -10.65
CA ILE A 206 -8.02 -8.28 -11.33
C ILE A 206 -6.70 -7.55 -11.61
N PRO A 207 -6.34 -7.29 -12.88
CA PRO A 207 -5.11 -6.58 -13.19
C PRO A 207 -5.20 -5.10 -12.80
N MET A 208 -4.13 -4.58 -12.21
CA MET A 208 -3.91 -3.17 -11.98
C MET A 208 -2.67 -2.70 -12.75
N HIS A 209 -2.86 -1.64 -13.52
CA HIS A 209 -1.78 -0.93 -14.21
C HIS A 209 -1.57 0.44 -13.58
N LEU A 210 -0.30 0.76 -13.30
CA LEU A 210 0.07 2.10 -12.89
C LEU A 210 0.53 2.86 -14.12
N LEU A 211 -0.32 3.76 -14.59
CA LEU A 211 0.06 4.67 -15.65
C LEU A 211 0.87 5.83 -15.07
N PRO A 212 2.01 6.15 -15.67
CA PRO A 212 2.80 7.30 -15.27
C PRO A 212 2.07 8.60 -15.63
N GLY A 213 2.12 9.57 -14.72
CA GLY A 213 1.52 10.89 -14.92
C GLY A 213 2.56 11.94 -15.34
N GLN A 214 2.16 13.20 -15.24
CA GLN A 214 3.03 14.35 -15.43
C GLN A 214 4.13 14.44 -14.36
N ALA A 215 5.27 15.01 -14.72
CA ALA A 215 6.27 15.44 -13.76
C ALA A 215 5.75 16.67 -13.00
N VAL A 216 6.00 16.71 -11.69
CA VAL A 216 5.60 17.81 -10.82
C VAL A 216 6.85 18.44 -10.21
N ASN A 217 7.02 19.73 -10.40
CA ASN A 217 8.05 20.50 -9.71
C ASN A 217 7.63 20.66 -8.23
N LEU A 218 8.47 20.20 -7.31
CA LEU A 218 8.16 20.22 -5.88
C LEU A 218 8.16 21.61 -5.25
N ARG A 219 8.85 22.58 -5.86
CA ARG A 219 8.92 23.97 -5.37
C ARG A 219 7.78 24.82 -5.89
N THR A 220 7.47 24.69 -7.18
CA THR A 220 6.49 25.56 -7.86
C THR A 220 5.13 24.90 -8.06
N GLY A 221 5.02 23.58 -7.89
CA GLY A 221 3.81 22.81 -8.21
C GLY A 221 3.52 22.70 -9.71
N THR A 222 4.35 23.28 -10.58
CA THR A 222 4.14 23.25 -12.02
C THR A 222 4.23 21.83 -12.55
N ARG A 223 3.38 21.52 -13.53
CA ARG A 223 3.27 20.20 -14.12
C ARG A 223 3.74 20.26 -15.57
N CYS A 224 4.56 19.30 -15.97
CA CYS A 224 4.99 19.14 -17.35
C CYS A 224 4.97 17.67 -17.75
N ASP A 225 4.98 17.41 -19.06
CA ASP A 225 5.18 16.05 -19.53
C ASP A 225 6.60 15.60 -19.21
N VAL A 226 6.78 14.34 -18.77
CA VAL A 226 8.10 13.77 -18.47
C VAL A 226 9.01 13.80 -19.71
N ALA A 227 8.44 13.77 -20.92
CA ALA A 227 9.16 13.87 -22.20
C ALA A 227 9.81 15.24 -22.44
N GLN A 228 9.34 16.29 -21.77
CA GLN A 228 9.92 17.63 -21.86
C GLN A 228 11.17 17.79 -21.00
N LEU A 229 11.44 16.84 -20.11
CA LEU A 229 12.61 16.87 -19.25
C LEU A 229 13.85 16.41 -20.01
N GLU A 230 14.89 17.22 -19.96
CA GLU A 230 16.19 16.93 -20.55
C GLU A 230 17.23 16.76 -19.43
N HIS A 231 18.21 15.87 -19.64
CA HIS A 231 19.30 15.61 -18.68
C HIS A 231 18.82 15.26 -17.25
N VAL A 232 17.96 14.24 -17.13
CA VAL A 232 17.37 13.85 -15.84
C VAL A 232 18.25 12.87 -15.06
N VAL A 233 18.55 13.22 -13.81
CA VAL A 233 19.03 12.27 -12.80
C VAL A 233 17.83 11.71 -12.04
N ALA A 234 17.66 10.39 -12.10
CA ALA A 234 16.54 9.70 -11.47
C ALA A 234 16.97 8.99 -10.18
N MET A 235 16.25 9.22 -9.09
CA MET A 235 16.47 8.58 -7.79
C MET A 235 15.16 7.98 -7.25
N ALA A 236 15.24 6.89 -6.49
CA ALA A 236 14.06 6.22 -5.93
C ALA A 236 14.33 5.64 -4.54
N GLY A 237 13.62 6.18 -3.54
CA GLY A 237 13.60 5.68 -2.16
C GLY A 237 12.32 4.91 -1.86
N ILE A 238 12.04 3.84 -2.61
CA ILE A 238 10.83 3.02 -2.44
C ILE A 238 11.21 1.56 -2.16
N GLY A 239 10.28 0.77 -1.61
CA GLY A 239 10.54 -0.63 -1.27
C GLY A 239 10.94 -1.54 -2.45
N HIS A 240 10.73 -1.10 -3.70
CA HIS A 240 11.24 -1.79 -4.90
C HIS A 240 11.66 -0.80 -6.00
N PRO A 241 12.87 -0.22 -5.92
CA PRO A 241 13.35 0.79 -6.86
C PRO A 241 13.35 0.39 -8.34
N PRO A 242 13.72 -0.86 -8.74
CA PRO A 242 13.75 -1.27 -10.15
C PRO A 242 12.47 -0.98 -10.92
N ARG A 243 11.31 -1.04 -10.26
CA ARG A 243 10.01 -0.73 -10.86
C ARG A 243 9.89 0.73 -11.32
N PHE A 244 10.42 1.68 -10.55
CA PHE A 244 10.43 3.08 -10.94
C PHE A 244 11.29 3.30 -12.18
N PHE A 245 12.49 2.72 -12.19
CA PHE A 245 13.39 2.81 -13.35
C PHE A 245 12.84 2.10 -14.59
N ALA A 246 12.15 0.98 -14.44
CA ALA A 246 11.45 0.32 -15.55
C ALA A 246 10.38 1.23 -16.16
N THR A 247 9.62 1.95 -15.31
CA THR A 247 8.62 2.94 -15.77
C THR A 247 9.29 4.05 -16.58
N LEU A 248 10.41 4.60 -16.08
CA LEU A 248 11.18 5.61 -16.82
C LEU A 248 11.77 5.07 -18.14
N LYS A 249 12.21 3.81 -18.18
CA LYS A 249 12.72 3.18 -19.41
C LYS A 249 11.61 2.96 -20.44
N MET A 250 10.42 2.55 -20.02
CA MET A 250 9.25 2.45 -20.92
C MET A 250 8.92 3.80 -21.54
N TRP A 251 8.96 4.88 -20.74
CA TRP A 251 8.86 6.24 -21.27
C TRP A 251 9.92 6.55 -22.32
N ARG A 252 11.20 6.30 -22.03
CA ARG A 252 12.29 6.58 -22.97
C ARG A 252 12.17 5.85 -24.30
N ARG A 253 11.71 4.60 -24.30
CA ARG A 253 11.46 3.84 -25.53
C ARG A 253 10.34 4.44 -26.37
N THR A 254 9.41 5.16 -25.72
CA THR A 254 8.29 5.83 -26.38
C THR A 254 8.69 7.22 -26.90
N THR A 255 9.67 7.91 -26.28
CA THR A 255 10.01 9.32 -26.60
C THR A 255 11.37 9.54 -27.26
N GLY A 256 12.25 8.53 -27.33
CA GLY A 256 13.55 8.61 -28.02
C GLY A 256 14.63 9.47 -27.33
N LYS A 257 14.35 10.10 -26.18
CA LYS A 257 15.32 10.96 -25.47
C LYS A 257 16.18 10.18 -24.45
N MET A 258 17.50 10.43 -24.47
CA MET A 258 18.49 9.77 -23.63
C MET A 258 18.61 10.45 -22.26
N CYS A 259 18.56 9.68 -21.18
CA CYS A 259 18.88 10.16 -19.83
C CYS A 259 19.84 9.15 -19.17
N THR A 260 20.79 9.58 -18.36
CA THR A 260 21.70 8.68 -17.64
C THR A 260 21.08 8.34 -16.28
N ALA A 261 20.70 7.08 -16.06
CA ALA A 261 20.19 6.64 -14.76
C ALA A 261 21.39 6.31 -13.85
N GLY A 262 21.66 7.17 -12.87
CA GLY A 262 22.67 6.96 -11.83
C GLY A 262 22.25 5.91 -10.80
N ARG A 263 23.22 5.21 -10.21
CA ARG A 263 23.02 4.18 -9.18
C ARG A 263 22.48 4.77 -7.88
N SER A 264 21.84 3.90 -7.11
CA SER A 264 21.33 4.11 -5.76
C SER A 264 22.43 4.51 -4.76
N SER A 265 22.44 5.75 -4.28
CA SER A 265 23.15 6.18 -3.06
C SER A 265 22.66 7.55 -2.56
N VAL A 266 22.99 7.83 -1.29
CA VAL A 266 22.38 8.74 -0.30
C VAL A 266 22.55 10.25 -0.60
N PHE A 267 21.54 11.00 -0.14
CA PHE A 267 21.25 12.44 -0.12
C PHE A 267 22.37 13.49 -0.22
N GLU A 268 22.11 14.51 -1.07
CA GLU A 268 22.41 15.94 -0.89
C GLU A 268 21.24 16.78 -1.48
N PRO A 269 21.02 18.04 -1.02
CA PRO A 269 19.83 18.82 -1.39
C PRO A 269 20.01 19.49 -2.76
N CYS A 270 19.65 18.79 -3.84
CA CYS A 270 19.45 19.40 -5.15
C CYS A 270 17.96 19.50 -5.48
N GLY A 271 17.55 20.57 -6.17
CA GLY A 271 16.17 20.86 -6.56
C GLY A 271 15.54 19.70 -7.34
N CYS A 272 14.82 18.83 -6.63
CA CYS A 272 14.26 17.61 -7.18
C CYS A 272 12.88 17.87 -7.81
N GLN A 273 12.67 17.31 -9.00
CA GLN A 273 11.35 17.13 -9.61
C GLN A 273 10.83 15.72 -9.27
N ARG A 274 9.55 15.58 -8.90
CA ARG A 274 8.93 14.29 -8.57
C ARG A 274 8.15 13.79 -9.79
N VAL A 275 8.45 12.57 -10.24
CA VAL A 275 7.63 11.87 -11.25
C VAL A 275 6.57 11.07 -10.49
N GLY A 276 5.32 11.55 -10.53
CA GLY A 276 4.17 10.94 -9.87
C GLY A 276 3.54 9.78 -10.67
N LYS A 277 2.97 8.80 -9.97
CA LYS A 277 2.21 7.68 -10.54
C LYS A 277 0.71 7.92 -10.42
N HIS A 278 0.02 8.51 -11.42
CA HIS A 278 -1.45 8.64 -11.43
C HIS A 278 -2.09 8.34 -12.79
N ARG A 279 -2.76 7.19 -12.88
CA ARG A 279 -4.17 6.94 -13.29
C ARG A 279 -4.30 5.42 -13.44
N ALA A 280 -5.27 4.81 -12.75
CA ALA A 280 -5.72 3.47 -13.11
C ALA A 280 -6.88 3.66 -14.10
N ASN A 281 -6.58 3.60 -15.39
CA ASN A 281 -7.64 3.43 -16.39
C ASN A 281 -8.02 1.95 -16.39
N ALA A 282 -9.20 1.63 -15.86
CA ALA A 282 -9.94 0.46 -16.29
C ALA A 282 -10.96 0.97 -17.32
N GLY A 283 -10.67 0.77 -18.60
CA GLY A 283 -11.65 0.98 -19.65
C GLY A 283 -12.74 -0.08 -19.54
N ASN A 284 -13.99 0.37 -19.54
CA ASN A 284 -15.10 -0.42 -20.05
C ASN A 284 -14.95 -0.43 -21.57
N ASP A 285 -14.78 -1.63 -22.13
CA ASP A 285 -15.53 -2.11 -23.29
C ASP A 285 -16.05 -3.51 -22.93
#